data_AF-A0A7J3U876-F1
#
_entry.id   AF-A0A7J3U876-F1
#
_cell.length_a   1.000
_cell.length_b   1.000
_cell.length_c   1.000
_cell.angle_alpha   90.00
_cell.angle_beta   90.00
_cell.angle_gamma   90.00
#
_symmetry.space_group_name_H-M   'P 1'
#
loop_
_entity.id
_entity.type
_entity.pdbx_description
1 polymer ?
#
loop_
_entity_poly.entity_id
_entity_poly.type
_entity_poly.pdbx_seq_one_letter_code
_entity_poly.pdbx_strand_id
1 'polypeptide(L)' 'MGAKSSGKEIHTEEFPYREDMERLVNLLLKMIFIGFDELEMQERVEAIELFGEKLRYGVSEVYNRLASLEERVEMLEKNL' A
#
# COMPACT_ATOMS: atom_id res chain seq x y z
N MET A 1 8.53 33.37 -29.90
CA MET A 1 9.25 32.76 -28.77
C MET A 1 8.25 31.89 -28.02
N GLY A 2 8.23 30.59 -28.32
CA GLY A 2 7.30 29.65 -27.70
C GLY A 2 7.91 29.05 -26.45
N ALA A 3 7.36 29.36 -25.28
CA ALA A 3 7.65 28.62 -24.06
C ALA A 3 6.92 27.28 -24.16
N LYS A 4 7.60 26.23 -24.66
CA LYS A 4 7.15 24.86 -24.45
C LYS A 4 7.39 24.55 -22.97
N SER A 5 6.36 24.67 -22.15
CA SER A 5 6.34 24.06 -20.82
C SER A 5 6.53 22.57 -21.03
N SER A 6 7.71 22.05 -20.66
CA SER A 6 7.95 20.63 -20.51
C SER A 6 7.03 20.14 -19.39
N GLY A 7 5.80 19.79 -19.78
CA GLY A 7 4.96 18.94 -18.97
C GLY A 7 5.75 17.64 -18.86
N LYS A 8 6.35 17.42 -17.69
CA LYS A 8 6.76 16.08 -17.28
C LYS A 8 5.50 15.24 -17.42
N GLU A 9 5.43 14.42 -18.47
CA GLU A 9 4.48 13.33 -18.52
C GLU A 9 4.79 12.49 -17.29
N ILE A 10 3.95 12.65 -16.26
CA ILE A 10 3.93 11.74 -15.14
C ILE A 10 3.39 10.47 -15.78
N HIS A 11 4.29 9.58 -16.17
CA HIS A 11 3.93 8.19 -16.37
C HIS A 11 3.39 7.72 -15.02
N THR A 12 2.06 7.80 -14.86
CA THR A 12 1.34 6.92 -13.94
C THR A 12 1.60 5.53 -14.49
N GLU A 13 2.76 4.97 -14.11
CA GLU A 13 2.92 3.52 -14.03
C GLU A 13 1.61 3.03 -13.42
N GLU A 14 0.86 2.25 -14.21
CA GLU A 14 -0.39 1.65 -13.78
C GLU A 14 -0.11 1.02 -12.42
N PHE A 15 -0.62 1.64 -11.35
CA PHE A 15 -0.44 1.12 -10.01
C PHE A 15 -0.97 -0.32 -10.09
N PRO A 16 -0.11 -1.35 -9.93
CA PRO A 16 -0.54 -2.74 -10.09
C PRO A 16 -1.56 -3.16 -9.01
N TYR A 17 -1.95 -2.21 -8.14
CA TYR A 17 -2.84 -2.33 -7.01
C TYR A 17 -4.11 -1.49 -7.14
N ARG A 18 -4.35 -0.78 -8.26
CA ARG A 18 -5.53 0.10 -8.37
C ARG A 18 -6.82 -0.72 -8.30
N GLU A 19 -6.91 -1.80 -9.06
CA GLU A 19 -8.08 -2.70 -9.04
C GLU A 19 -8.27 -3.34 -7.66
N ASP A 20 -7.19 -3.85 -7.05
CA ASP A 20 -7.24 -4.43 -5.70
C ASP A 20 -7.69 -3.43 -4.64
N MET A 21 -7.30 -2.16 -4.77
CA MET A 21 -7.71 -1.10 -3.86
C MET A 21 -9.18 -0.73 -4.06
N GLU A 22 -9.67 -0.65 -5.29
CA GLU A 22 -11.09 -0.42 -5.57
C GLU A 22 -11.95 -1.56 -5.00
N ARG A 23 -11.51 -2.81 -5.16
CA ARG A 23 -12.18 -3.98 -4.58
C ARG A 23 -12.16 -3.96 -3.05
N LEU A 24 -11.01 -3.66 -2.46
CA LEU A 24 -10.88 -3.55 -0.99
C LEU A 24 -11.79 -2.46 -0.43
N VAL A 25 -11.88 -1.29 -1.09
CA VAL A 25 -12.78 -0.20 -0.70
C VAL A 25 -14.23 -0.62 -0.82
N ASN A 26 -14.62 -1.31 -1.90
CA ASN A 26 -15.98 -1.81 -2.07
C ASN A 26 -16.38 -2.83 -1.00
N LEU A 27 -15.47 -3.76 -0.66
CA LEU A 27 -15.69 -4.72 0.42
C LEU A 27 -15.80 -4.03 1.78
N LEU A 28 -14.95 -3.03 2.05
CA LEU A 28 -15.02 -2.20 3.26
C LEU A 28 -16.35 -1.47 3.38
N LEU A 29 -16.83 -0.83 2.31
CA LEU A 29 -18.12 -0.16 2.32
C LEU A 29 -19.24 -1.15 2.60
N LYS A 30 -19.25 -2.31 1.95
CA LYS A 30 -20.23 -3.38 2.23
C LYS A 30 -20.17 -3.79 3.71
N MET A 31 -19.00 -4.07 4.26
CA MET A 31 -18.82 -4.41 5.68
C MET A 31 -19.37 -3.33 6.62
N ILE A 32 -19.23 -2.05 6.28
CA ILE A 32 -19.78 -0.94 7.08
C ILE A 32 -21.31 -0.95 7.05
N PHE A 33 -21.92 -1.24 5.89
CA PHE A 33 -23.37 -1.21 5.73
C PHE A 33 -24.09 -2.43 6.28
N ILE A 34 -23.54 -3.63 6.07
CA ILE A 34 -24.22 -4.89 6.41
C ILE A 34 -23.48 -5.73 7.45
N GLY A 35 -22.24 -5.41 7.79
CA GLY A 35 -21.40 -6.22 8.68
C GLY A 35 -20.61 -7.29 7.93
N PHE A 36 -19.44 -7.64 8.46
CA PHE A 36 -18.57 -8.67 7.87
C PHE A 36 -19.24 -10.05 7.84
N ASP A 37 -20.01 -10.38 8.89
CA ASP A 37 -20.67 -11.67 9.03
C ASP A 37 -21.90 -11.84 8.12
N GLU A 38 -22.28 -10.80 7.39
CA GLU A 38 -23.36 -10.84 6.40
C GLU A 38 -22.83 -10.90 4.95
N LEU A 39 -21.50 -10.83 4.75
CA LEU A 39 -20.90 -11.03 3.43
C LEU A 39 -20.99 -12.49 3.00
N GLU A 40 -21.05 -12.71 1.68
CA GLU A 40 -20.89 -14.05 1.11
C GLU A 40 -19.49 -14.60 1.45
N MET A 41 -19.38 -15.92 1.59
CA MET A 41 -18.10 -16.55 1.98
C MET A 41 -16.95 -16.16 1.04
N GLN A 42 -17.22 -16.06 -0.26
CA GLN A 42 -16.22 -15.65 -1.25
C GLN A 42 -15.72 -14.22 -1.01
N GLU A 43 -16.62 -13.29 -0.70
CA GLU A 43 -16.28 -11.90 -0.40
C GLU A 43 -15.46 -11.78 0.90
N ARG A 44 -15.74 -12.63 1.90
CA ARG A 44 -14.93 -12.67 3.13
C ARG A 44 -13.52 -13.15 2.87
N VAL A 45 -13.36 -14.20 2.07
CA VAL A 45 -12.04 -14.72 1.68
C VAL A 45 -11.27 -13.65 0.91
N GLU A 46 -11.90 -13.02 -0.07
CA GLU A 46 -11.28 -11.93 -0.84
C GLU A 46 -10.86 -10.76 0.06
N ALA A 47 -11.72 -10.35 1.01
CA ALA A 47 -11.37 -9.30 1.97
C ALA A 47 -10.14 -9.67 2.81
N ILE A 48 -10.08 -10.89 3.35
CA ILE A 48 -8.95 -11.37 4.16
C ILE A 48 -7.66 -11.42 3.33
N GLU A 49 -7.73 -11.92 2.09
CA GLU A 49 -6.57 -11.98 1.18
C GLU A 49 -6.04 -10.58 0.89
N LEU A 50 -6.91 -9.66 0.48
CA LEU A 50 -6.55 -8.27 0.19
C LEU A 50 -5.97 -7.57 1.43
N PHE A 51 -6.57 -7.73 2.62
CA PHE A 51 -6.01 -7.17 3.85
C PHE A 51 -4.63 -7.76 4.19
N GLY A 52 -4.48 -9.07 4.06
CA GLY A 52 -3.22 -9.77 4.33
C GLY A 52 -2.08 -9.29 3.43
N GLU A 53 -2.37 -9.07 2.14
CA GLU A 53 -1.40 -8.52 1.20
C GLU A 53 -0.99 -7.08 1.55
N LYS A 54 -1.95 -6.20 1.87
CA LYS A 54 -1.64 -4.81 2.24
C LYS A 54 -0.87 -4.74 3.56
N LEU A 55 -1.22 -5.55 4.56
CA LEU A 55 -0.47 -5.64 5.81
C LEU A 55 0.96 -6.14 5.59
N ARG A 56 1.15 -7.17 4.75
CA ARG A 56 2.48 -7.66 4.39
C ARG A 56 3.35 -6.57 3.77
N TYR A 57 2.78 -5.78 2.86
CA TYR A 57 3.48 -4.66 2.25
C TYR A 57 3.88 -3.61 3.29
N GLY A 58 2.94 -3.17 4.13
CA GLY A 58 3.21 -2.18 5.18
C GLY A 58 4.27 -2.65 6.18
N VAL A 59 4.22 -3.91 6.59
CA VAL A 59 5.23 -4.52 7.48
C VAL A 59 6.60 -4.54 6.81
N SER A 60 6.67 -4.90 5.53
CA SER A 60 7.94 -4.94 4.79
C SER A 60 8.57 -3.55 4.66
N GLU A 61 7.75 -2.52 4.40
CA GLU A 61 8.22 -1.13 4.35
C GLU A 61 8.77 -0.67 5.72
N VAL A 62 8.07 -1.01 6.81
CA VAL A 62 8.53 -0.69 8.17
C VAL A 62 9.86 -1.37 8.49
N TYR A 63 10.01 -2.66 8.19
CA TYR A 63 11.27 -3.39 8.38
C TYR A 63 12.42 -2.75 7.60
N ASN A 64 12.20 -2.37 6.34
CA ASN A 64 13.24 -1.72 5.53
C ASN A 64 13.65 -0.36 6.12
N ARG A 65 12.68 0.42 6.62
CA ARG A 65 12.96 1.69 7.28
C ARG A 65 13.72 1.50 8.60
N LEU A 66 13.41 0.46 9.36
CA LEU A 66 14.13 0.11 10.58
C LEU A 66 15.57 -0.31 10.28
N ALA A 67 15.79 -1.21 9.30
CA ALA A 67 17.13 -1.62 8.89
C ALA A 67 17.98 -0.41 8.46
N SER A 68 17.42 0.51 7.68
CA SER A 68 18.11 1.75 7.30
C SER A 68 18.45 2.65 8.50
N LEU A 69 17.58 2.69 9.53
CA LEU A 69 17.87 3.42 10.76
C LEU A 69 18.98 2.75 11.56
N GLU A 70 18.97 1.42 11.69
CA GLU A 70 20.04 0.65 12.36
C GLU A 70 21.40 0.91 11.71
N GLU A 71 21.50 0.83 10.38
CA GLU A 71 22.74 1.15 9.64
C GLU A 71 23.24 2.58 9.92
N ARG A 72 22.32 3.55 9.95
CA ARG A 72 22.66 4.95 10.24
C ARG A 72 23.14 5.14 11.67
N VAL A 73 22.56 4.43 12.64
CA VAL A 73 23.00 4.45 14.04
C VAL A 73 24.39 3.84 14.16
N GLU A 74 24.65 2.67 13.55
CA GLU A 74 25.97 2.05 13.56
C GLU A 74 27.06 2.97 12.97
N MET A 75 26.75 3.68 11.88
CA MET A 75 27.69 4.64 11.30
C MET A 75 27.97 5.82 12.24
N LEU A 76 26.97 6.30 12.99
CA LEU A 76 27.17 7.36 13.97
C LEU A 76 28.02 6.87 15.14
N GLU A 77 27.77 5.66 15.64
CA GLU A 77 28.56 5.04 16.71
C GLU A 77 30.02 4.79 16.31
N LYS A 78 30.28 4.39 15.06
CA LYS A 78 31.65 4.21 14.55
C LYS A 78 32.42 5.51 14.35
N ASN A 79 31.72 6.65 14.23
CA ASN A 79 32.31 7.96 14.00
C ASN A 79 32.41 8.81 15.29
N LEU A 80 32.03 8.26 16.45
CA LEU A 80 32.20 8.82 17.79
C LEU A 80 33.47 8.28 18.44
#